data_AF-A0A2X1UWI3-F1
#
_entry.id   AF-A0A2X1UWI3-F1
#
_cell.length_a   1.000
_cell.length_b   1.000
_cell.length_c   1.000
_cell.angle_alpha   90.00
_cell.angle_beta   90.00
_cell.angle_gamma   90.00
#
_symmetry.space_group_name_H-M   'P 1'
#
loop_
_entity.id
_entity.type
_entity.pdbx_description
1 polymer ?
#
loop_
_entity_poly.entity_id
_entity_poly.type
_entity_poly.pdbx_seq_one_letter_code
_entity_poly.pdbx_strand_id
1 'polypeptide(L)'
;MLIKAKVIEDSKHAYEGTRVTTLELTYPRFLHEQFLTHRVFSRNASSSRAIPVERMISKVEENPVIPEVWGKNKSGMQPDEPLDDKTQAKATAVWKEAMAFAVKQSREMAKLGVHKQWANRLTEPYQHIKVLVTSTEWGNFFHLRDHKDAQYEIQLLAKAIKEALNASKPKLLLHGEWHLPYVTQEERERFIEDPETLCKLSSARCARVSYNNFDGTSANVEKDLELFEKLAGSNPIHASALEHPCRSAVFSDARNYLPTNFKNFLQFRRIVERELLNNDL
;
A
#
# COMPACT_ATOMS: atom_id res chain seq x y z
N MET A 1 -16.78 6.74 -6.35
CA MET A 1 -15.62 5.83 -6.24
C MET A 1 -15.17 5.75 -4.78
N LEU A 2 -14.30 4.81 -4.40
CA LEU A 2 -13.77 4.69 -3.04
C LEU A 2 -12.32 5.16 -2.97
N ILE A 3 -12.08 6.22 -2.19
CA ILE A 3 -10.76 6.67 -1.77
C ILE A 3 -10.73 6.68 -0.25
N LYS A 4 -9.77 5.98 0.35
CA LYS A 4 -9.64 5.84 1.79
C LYS A 4 -8.18 5.79 2.21
N ALA A 5 -7.86 6.44 3.32
CA ALA A 5 -6.60 6.27 4.03
C ALA A 5 -6.91 5.87 5.48
N LYS A 6 -6.26 4.81 5.96
CA LYS A 6 -6.36 4.35 7.35
C LYS A 6 -4.96 4.24 7.92
N VAL A 7 -4.71 4.90 9.06
CA VAL A 7 -3.48 4.70 9.83
C VAL A 7 -3.51 3.32 10.47
N ILE A 8 -2.46 2.53 10.22
CA ILE A 8 -2.27 1.20 10.77
C ILE A 8 -1.32 1.23 11.96
N GLU A 9 -0.23 1.99 11.85
CA GLU A 9 0.72 2.22 12.92
C GLU A 9 1.31 3.62 12.72
N ASP A 10 1.57 4.30 13.82
CA ASP A 10 2.04 5.68 13.83
C ASP A 10 2.96 5.88 15.01
N SER A 11 4.21 6.20 14.72
CA SER A 11 5.27 6.25 15.71
C SER A 11 6.15 7.47 15.54
N LYS A 12 6.76 7.91 16.64
CA LYS A 12 7.67 9.06 16.64
C LYS A 12 8.91 8.74 17.45
N HIS A 13 10.07 8.94 16.84
CA HIS A 13 11.37 8.80 17.50
C HIS A 13 11.44 9.78 18.68
N ALA A 14 11.66 9.29 19.90
CA ALA A 14 11.57 10.12 21.11
C ALA A 14 12.62 11.25 21.13
N TYR A 15 13.84 10.97 20.65
CA TYR A 15 14.96 11.91 20.66
C TYR A 15 15.02 12.80 19.40
N GLU A 16 15.00 12.22 18.20
CA GLU A 16 15.07 12.95 16.93
C GLU A 16 13.74 13.60 16.50
N GLY A 17 12.62 13.24 17.13
CA GLY A 17 11.30 13.76 16.81
C GLY A 17 10.74 13.36 15.44
N THR A 18 11.45 12.52 14.67
CA THR A 18 10.99 12.06 13.35
C THR A 18 9.80 11.12 13.48
N ARG A 19 8.76 11.34 12.67
CA ARG A 19 7.53 10.54 12.65
C ARG A 19 7.59 9.53 11.51
N VAL A 20 7.25 8.28 11.78
CA VAL A 20 7.05 7.22 10.78
C VAL A 20 5.62 6.74 10.86
N THR A 21 4.97 6.60 9.71
CA THR A 21 3.56 6.20 9.63
C THR A 21 3.37 5.12 8.59
N THR A 22 2.58 4.10 8.95
CA THR A 22 2.10 3.09 8.01
C THR A 22 0.61 3.28 7.75
N LEU A 23 0.23 3.40 6.48
CA LEU A 23 -1.15 3.60 6.04
C LEU A 23 -1.62 2.45 5.16
N GLU A 24 -2.84 1.97 5.39
CA GLU A 24 -3.61 1.19 4.42
C GLU A 24 -4.44 2.16 3.57
N LEU A 25 -4.16 2.18 2.28
CA LEU A 25 -4.81 3.02 1.29
C LEU A 25 -5.72 2.17 0.40
N THR A 26 -6.87 2.71 0.02
CA THR A 26 -7.70 2.19 -1.07
C THR A 26 -7.98 3.32 -2.05
N TYR A 27 -7.73 3.10 -3.34
CA TYR A 27 -7.94 4.11 -4.38
C TYR A 27 -8.08 3.48 -5.77
N PRO A 28 -8.54 4.23 -6.80
CA PRO A 28 -8.56 3.76 -8.19
C PRO A 28 -7.21 3.26 -8.71
N ARG A 29 -7.16 2.06 -9.29
CA ARG A 29 -5.90 1.43 -9.70
C ARG A 29 -5.09 2.28 -10.68
N PHE A 30 -5.73 3.03 -11.57
CA PHE A 30 -5.03 3.90 -12.52
C PHE A 30 -4.21 5.01 -11.85
N LEU A 31 -4.51 5.40 -10.60
CA LEU A 31 -3.67 6.37 -9.87
C LEU A 31 -2.35 5.76 -9.39
N HIS A 32 -2.22 4.43 -9.41
CA HIS A 32 -1.08 3.77 -8.81
C HIS A 32 0.23 4.17 -9.46
N GLU A 33 0.27 4.38 -10.78
CA GLU A 33 1.46 4.84 -11.49
C GLU A 33 1.96 6.21 -10.98
N GLN A 34 1.04 7.15 -10.73
CA GLN A 34 1.38 8.45 -10.17
C GLN A 34 1.85 8.34 -8.72
N PHE A 35 1.24 7.44 -7.94
CA PHE A 35 1.66 7.15 -6.57
C PHE A 35 3.06 6.51 -6.52
N LEU A 36 3.39 5.64 -7.48
CA LEU A 36 4.67 4.93 -7.56
C LEU A 36 5.88 5.86 -7.78
N THR A 37 5.67 7.03 -8.39
CA THR A 37 6.73 8.05 -8.62
C THR A 37 7.38 8.58 -7.32
N HIS A 38 6.70 8.45 -6.19
CA HIS A 38 7.23 8.87 -4.88
C HIS A 38 8.11 7.77 -4.29
N ARG A 39 9.42 7.84 -4.55
CA ARG A 39 10.39 6.77 -4.25
C ARG A 39 10.71 6.57 -2.76
N VAL A 40 10.49 7.59 -1.94
CA VAL A 40 10.70 7.53 -0.47
C VAL A 40 9.65 6.68 0.26
N PHE A 41 8.69 6.12 -0.48
CA PHE A 41 7.63 5.26 0.04
C PHE A 41 8.00 3.79 -0.12
N SER A 42 8.07 3.08 1.00
CA SER A 42 8.06 1.61 1.02
C SER A 42 6.61 1.11 0.93
N ARG A 43 6.36 0.15 0.04
CA ARG A 43 4.99 -0.18 -0.40
C ARG A 43 4.79 -1.67 -0.65
N ASN A 44 3.60 -2.15 -0.27
CA ASN A 44 3.03 -3.42 -0.70
C ASN A 44 1.62 -3.19 -1.27
N ALA A 45 1.27 -3.85 -2.36
CA ALA A 45 0.00 -3.62 -3.05
C ALA A 45 -0.72 -4.93 -3.36
N SER A 46 -2.06 -4.91 -3.28
CA SER A 46 -2.87 -6.05 -3.67
C SER A 46 -2.74 -6.34 -5.17
N SER A 47 -2.34 -7.56 -5.51
CA SER A 47 -2.12 -8.00 -6.89
C SER A 47 -3.41 -8.54 -7.51
N SER A 48 -3.81 -7.98 -8.66
CA SER A 48 -4.90 -8.52 -9.48
C SER A 48 -4.61 -9.96 -9.93
N ARG A 49 -3.33 -10.31 -10.12
CA ARG A 49 -2.87 -11.65 -10.50
C ARG A 49 -3.11 -12.70 -9.42
N ALA A 50 -3.29 -12.30 -8.16
CA ALA A 50 -3.55 -13.23 -7.06
C ALA A 50 -5.05 -13.56 -6.93
N ILE A 51 -5.94 -12.68 -7.40
CA ILE A 51 -7.39 -12.75 -7.17
C ILE A 51 -8.07 -13.57 -8.29
N PRO A 52 -8.94 -14.55 -7.96
CA PRO A 52 -9.74 -15.26 -8.96
C PRO A 52 -10.55 -14.32 -9.84
N VAL A 53 -10.72 -14.66 -11.12
CA VAL A 53 -11.34 -13.76 -12.12
C VAL A 53 -12.75 -13.35 -11.71
N GLU A 54 -13.61 -14.31 -11.37
CA GLU A 54 -15.00 -13.99 -10.98
C GLU A 54 -15.05 -13.09 -9.75
N ARG A 55 -14.21 -13.33 -8.74
CA ARG A 55 -14.14 -12.46 -7.55
C ARG A 55 -13.70 -11.05 -7.90
N MET A 56 -12.81 -10.87 -8.88
CA MET A 56 -12.41 -9.54 -9.33
C MET A 56 -13.57 -8.85 -10.08
N ILE A 57 -14.28 -9.60 -10.91
CA ILE A 57 -15.43 -9.09 -11.66
C ILE A 57 -16.55 -8.66 -10.70
N SER A 58 -16.91 -9.46 -9.70
CA SER A 58 -17.92 -9.09 -8.71
C SER A 58 -17.57 -7.78 -8.01
N LYS A 59 -16.29 -7.58 -7.64
CA LYS A 59 -15.83 -6.30 -7.04
C LYS A 59 -16.02 -5.10 -7.96
N VAL A 60 -15.81 -5.27 -9.27
CA VAL A 60 -16.01 -4.21 -10.27
C VAL A 60 -17.50 -3.95 -10.45
N GLU A 61 -18.35 -4.98 -10.49
CA GLU A 61 -19.80 -4.81 -10.63
C GLU A 61 -20.45 -4.18 -9.38
N GLU A 62 -20.01 -4.56 -8.19
CA GLU A 62 -20.52 -4.04 -6.91
C GLU A 62 -20.08 -2.60 -6.63
N ASN A 63 -18.82 -2.26 -6.91
CA ASN A 63 -18.27 -0.93 -6.64
C ASN A 63 -17.22 -0.53 -7.70
N PRO A 64 -17.66 -0.16 -8.91
CA PRO A 64 -16.76 0.22 -9.97
C PRO A 64 -16.08 1.56 -9.71
N VAL A 65 -14.88 1.71 -10.23
CA VAL A 65 -14.27 3.02 -10.39
C VAL A 65 -14.98 3.76 -11.53
N ILE A 66 -15.58 4.89 -11.20
CA ILE A 66 -16.18 5.85 -12.14
C ILE A 66 -15.59 7.22 -11.77
N PRO A 67 -14.93 7.93 -12.70
CA PRO A 67 -14.44 9.29 -12.47
C PRO A 67 -15.56 10.24 -12.04
N GLU A 68 -15.27 11.11 -11.09
CA GLU A 68 -16.23 12.09 -10.56
C GLU A 68 -16.25 13.38 -11.39
N VAL A 69 -15.13 13.71 -12.03
CA VAL A 69 -14.97 14.94 -12.82
C VAL A 69 -14.36 14.58 -14.17
N TRP A 70 -15.03 15.01 -15.24
CA TRP A 70 -14.50 14.90 -16.61
C TRP A 70 -14.04 16.27 -17.10
N GLY A 71 -12.72 16.48 -17.14
CA GLY A 71 -12.13 17.74 -17.60
C GLY A 71 -12.20 17.93 -19.12
N LYS A 72 -12.28 19.17 -19.58
CA LYS A 72 -12.14 19.52 -21.00
C LYS A 72 -10.74 19.14 -21.51
N ASN A 73 -10.69 18.66 -22.75
CA ASN A 73 -9.43 18.40 -23.44
C ASN A 73 -8.71 19.74 -23.77
N LYS A 74 -7.40 19.79 -23.53
CA LYS A 74 -6.52 20.89 -23.95
C LYS A 74 -5.12 20.37 -24.24
N SER A 75 -4.28 21.18 -24.88
CA SER A 75 -2.86 20.87 -25.04
C SER A 75 -2.17 20.81 -23.67
N GLY A 76 -1.41 19.74 -23.41
CA GLY A 76 -0.71 19.51 -22.15
C GLY A 76 -1.24 18.31 -21.37
N MET A 77 -0.69 18.09 -20.17
CA MET A 77 -1.01 16.91 -19.34
C MET A 77 -2.17 17.17 -18.36
N GLN A 78 -2.50 18.43 -18.09
CA GLN A 78 -3.43 18.81 -17.04
C GLN A 78 -4.83 19.06 -17.61
N PRO A 79 -5.89 18.51 -16.99
CA PRO A 79 -7.25 18.85 -17.37
C PRO A 79 -7.53 20.34 -17.12
N ASP A 80 -8.46 20.91 -17.91
CA ASP A 80 -8.94 22.27 -17.67
C ASP A 80 -10.18 22.27 -16.76
N GLU A 81 -11.08 23.22 -16.94
CA GLU A 81 -12.39 23.20 -16.29
C GLU A 81 -13.19 21.92 -16.62
N PRO A 82 -14.07 21.47 -15.71
CA PRO A 82 -15.00 20.38 -15.98
C PRO A 82 -15.85 20.64 -17.24
N LEU A 83 -16.20 19.56 -17.94
CA LEU A 83 -17.25 19.59 -18.95
C LEU A 83 -18.59 20.00 -18.33
N ASP A 84 -19.53 20.49 -19.14
CA ASP A 84 -20.89 20.75 -18.68
C ASP A 84 -21.59 19.46 -18.22
N ASP A 85 -22.57 19.58 -17.34
CA ASP A 85 -23.24 18.43 -16.70
C ASP A 85 -23.80 17.42 -17.70
N LYS A 86 -24.35 17.89 -18.83
CA LYS A 86 -24.91 17.02 -19.87
C LYS A 86 -23.80 16.22 -20.54
N THR A 87 -22.66 16.83 -20.81
CA THR A 87 -21.50 16.15 -21.41
C THR A 87 -20.82 15.20 -20.43
N GLN A 88 -20.71 15.57 -19.14
CA GLN A 88 -20.20 14.65 -18.09
C GLN A 88 -21.08 13.41 -17.92
N ALA A 89 -22.40 13.56 -17.97
CA ALA A 89 -23.33 12.44 -17.92
C ALA A 89 -23.13 11.48 -19.11
N LYS A 90 -22.89 12.01 -20.32
CA LYS A 90 -22.57 11.20 -21.50
C LYS A 90 -21.22 10.50 -21.37
N ALA A 91 -20.17 11.19 -20.92
CA ALA A 91 -18.85 10.59 -20.69
C ALA A 91 -18.94 9.44 -19.67
N THR A 92 -19.69 9.63 -18.60
CA THR A 92 -19.98 8.60 -17.60
C THR A 92 -20.71 7.39 -18.20
N ALA A 93 -21.69 7.61 -19.11
CA ALA A 93 -22.38 6.53 -19.78
C ALA A 93 -21.44 5.71 -20.68
N VAL A 94 -20.59 6.37 -21.48
CA VAL A 94 -19.57 5.71 -22.32
C VAL A 94 -18.60 4.90 -21.46
N TRP A 95 -18.13 5.45 -20.34
CA TRP A 95 -17.25 4.75 -19.40
C TRP A 95 -17.90 3.47 -18.84
N LYS A 96 -19.17 3.55 -18.44
CA LYS A 96 -19.94 2.40 -17.94
C LYS A 96 -20.17 1.33 -19.01
N GLU A 97 -20.41 1.73 -20.26
CA GLU A 97 -20.55 0.81 -21.39
C GLU A 97 -19.24 0.06 -21.66
N ALA A 98 -18.12 0.79 -21.71
CA ALA A 98 -16.79 0.21 -21.85
C ALA A 98 -16.46 -0.77 -20.71
N MET A 99 -16.84 -0.42 -19.48
CA MET A 99 -16.71 -1.31 -18.31
C MET A 99 -17.52 -2.59 -18.46
N ALA A 100 -18.80 -2.49 -18.83
CA ALA A 100 -19.67 -3.65 -19.02
C ALA A 100 -19.11 -4.59 -20.10
N PHE A 101 -18.60 -4.03 -21.20
CA PHE A 101 -17.93 -4.80 -22.23
C PHE A 101 -16.64 -5.47 -21.72
N ALA A 102 -15.79 -4.75 -21.00
CA ALA A 102 -14.56 -5.29 -20.42
C ALA A 102 -14.84 -6.43 -19.44
N VAL A 103 -15.87 -6.30 -18.60
CA VAL A 103 -16.34 -7.36 -17.70
C VAL A 103 -16.78 -8.59 -18.49
N LYS A 104 -17.59 -8.42 -19.54
CA LYS A 104 -18.00 -9.52 -20.43
C LYS A 104 -16.77 -10.23 -21.01
N GLN A 105 -15.82 -9.49 -21.58
CA GLN A 105 -14.62 -10.08 -22.17
C GLN A 105 -13.71 -10.76 -21.13
N SER A 106 -13.63 -10.23 -19.92
CA SER A 106 -12.91 -10.88 -18.82
C SER A 106 -13.54 -12.23 -18.44
N ARG A 107 -14.88 -12.35 -18.46
CA ARG A 107 -15.57 -13.65 -18.27
C ARG A 107 -15.27 -14.62 -19.41
N GLU A 108 -15.29 -14.15 -20.66
CA GLU A 108 -14.95 -15.00 -21.81
C GLU A 108 -13.50 -15.51 -21.74
N MET A 109 -12.54 -14.65 -21.38
CA MET A 109 -11.16 -15.07 -21.13
C MET A 109 -11.07 -16.18 -20.06
N ALA A 110 -11.83 -16.06 -18.98
CA ALA A 110 -11.88 -17.09 -17.95
C ALA A 110 -12.48 -18.41 -18.47
N LYS A 111 -13.55 -18.36 -19.29
CA LYS A 111 -14.14 -19.55 -19.92
C LYS A 111 -13.17 -20.26 -20.87
N LEU A 112 -12.30 -19.51 -21.54
CA LEU A 112 -11.24 -20.05 -22.40
C LEU A 112 -10.06 -20.65 -21.59
N GLY A 113 -10.09 -20.57 -20.26
CA GLY A 113 -8.99 -21.04 -19.41
C GLY A 113 -7.79 -20.09 -19.35
N VAL A 114 -7.94 -18.84 -19.81
CA VAL A 114 -6.85 -17.84 -19.72
C VAL A 114 -6.57 -17.52 -18.27
N HIS A 115 -5.29 -17.56 -17.89
CA HIS A 115 -4.88 -17.30 -16.51
C HIS A 115 -5.30 -15.90 -16.05
N LYS A 116 -5.72 -15.80 -14.77
CA LYS A 116 -6.20 -14.57 -14.11
C LYS A 116 -5.30 -13.34 -14.28
N GLN A 117 -4.00 -13.54 -14.52
CA GLN A 117 -3.05 -12.45 -14.78
C GLN A 117 -3.37 -11.63 -16.04
N TRP A 118 -4.07 -12.23 -17.01
CA TRP A 118 -4.46 -11.58 -18.26
C TRP A 118 -5.94 -11.22 -18.24
N ALA A 119 -6.82 -12.14 -17.81
CA ALA A 119 -8.25 -11.86 -17.71
C ALA A 119 -8.53 -10.62 -16.84
N ASN A 120 -7.91 -10.53 -15.65
CA ASN A 120 -8.14 -9.40 -14.74
C ASN A 120 -7.58 -8.07 -15.26
N ARG A 121 -6.65 -8.06 -16.24
CA ARG A 121 -6.12 -6.80 -16.82
C ARG A 121 -7.18 -6.05 -17.62
N LEU A 122 -8.12 -6.76 -18.23
CA LEU A 122 -9.20 -6.13 -19.00
C LEU A 122 -10.07 -5.20 -18.13
N THR A 123 -10.17 -5.49 -16.83
CA THR A 123 -11.00 -4.71 -15.91
C THR A 123 -10.20 -3.77 -15.02
N GLU A 124 -8.86 -3.70 -15.12
CA GLU A 124 -8.01 -2.85 -14.27
C GLU A 124 -8.39 -1.36 -14.24
N PRO A 125 -8.83 -0.72 -15.34
CA PRO A 125 -9.29 0.68 -15.31
C PRO A 125 -10.46 0.93 -14.34
N TYR A 126 -11.25 -0.10 -14.05
CA TYR A 126 -12.48 -0.02 -13.26
C TYR A 126 -12.29 -0.57 -11.83
N GLN A 127 -11.08 -1.01 -11.47
CA GLN A 127 -10.75 -1.61 -10.19
C GLN A 127 -10.21 -0.59 -9.18
N HIS A 128 -10.55 -0.81 -7.91
CA HIS A 128 -9.81 -0.23 -6.79
C HIS A 128 -8.61 -1.13 -6.43
N ILE A 129 -7.53 -0.53 -5.95
CA ILE A 129 -6.36 -1.22 -5.40
C ILE A 129 -6.25 -0.92 -3.91
N LYS A 130 -5.81 -1.91 -3.11
CA LYS A 130 -5.33 -1.70 -1.74
C LYS A 130 -3.82 -1.61 -1.71
N VAL A 131 -3.28 -0.60 -1.03
CA VAL A 131 -1.84 -0.37 -0.90
C VAL A 131 -1.48 -0.07 0.54
N LEU A 132 -0.53 -0.82 1.08
CA LEU A 132 0.17 -0.47 2.30
C LEU A 132 1.33 0.46 1.93
N VAL A 133 1.50 1.55 2.66
CA VAL A 133 2.64 2.45 2.49
C VAL A 133 3.20 2.84 3.84
N THR A 134 4.53 2.81 3.97
CA THR A 134 5.25 3.34 5.14
C THR A 134 6.21 4.43 4.68
N SER A 135 6.25 5.54 5.42
CA SER A 135 7.21 6.60 5.17
C SER A 135 7.43 7.48 6.39
N THR A 136 8.56 8.19 6.37
CA THR A 136 8.87 9.32 7.26
C THR A 136 8.69 10.67 6.56
N GLU A 137 8.43 10.68 5.25
CA GLU A 137 8.48 11.89 4.42
C GLU A 137 7.25 12.02 3.52
N TRP A 138 6.29 12.84 3.94
CA TRP A 138 5.07 13.10 3.18
C TRP A 138 5.05 14.46 2.48
N GLY A 139 5.97 15.37 2.82
CA GLY A 139 5.95 16.77 2.39
C GLY A 139 5.92 16.94 0.88
N ASN A 140 6.82 16.24 0.16
CA ASN A 140 6.85 16.29 -1.31
C ASN A 140 5.58 15.72 -1.95
N PHE A 141 5.02 14.65 -1.38
CA PHE A 141 3.76 14.08 -1.88
C PHE A 141 2.62 15.07 -1.77
N PHE A 142 2.44 15.72 -0.62
CA PHE A 142 1.41 16.75 -0.46
C PHE A 142 1.66 17.96 -1.36
N HIS A 143 2.91 18.43 -1.47
CA HIS A 143 3.24 19.56 -2.32
C HIS A 143 2.85 19.33 -3.79
N LEU A 144 3.04 18.11 -4.30
CA LEU A 144 2.75 17.77 -5.69
C LEU A 144 1.32 17.28 -5.94
N ARG A 145 0.69 16.65 -4.94
CA ARG A 145 -0.59 15.94 -5.11
C ARG A 145 -1.77 16.61 -4.43
N ASP A 146 -1.57 17.40 -3.37
CA ASP A 146 -2.58 18.32 -2.82
C ASP A 146 -2.44 19.69 -3.50
N HIS A 147 -2.48 19.68 -4.84
CA HIS A 147 -2.27 20.84 -5.69
C HIS A 147 -3.32 20.88 -6.79
N LYS A 148 -3.80 22.09 -7.14
CA LYS A 148 -4.87 22.30 -8.14
C LYS A 148 -4.61 21.67 -9.50
N ASP A 149 -3.33 21.57 -9.87
CA ASP A 149 -2.90 21.08 -11.17
C ASP A 149 -2.68 19.55 -11.19
N ALA A 150 -2.81 18.88 -10.04
CA ALA A 150 -2.79 17.42 -10.00
C ALA A 150 -4.14 16.86 -10.50
N GLN A 151 -4.16 15.61 -10.94
CA GLN A 151 -5.42 14.94 -11.27
C GLN A 151 -6.38 14.95 -10.06
N TYR A 152 -7.66 15.22 -10.30
CA TYR A 152 -8.66 15.36 -9.24
C TYR A 152 -8.64 14.19 -8.24
N GLU A 153 -8.61 12.95 -8.72
CA GLU A 153 -8.68 11.78 -7.84
C GLU A 153 -7.42 11.60 -6.96
N ILE A 154 -6.21 11.97 -7.42
CA ILE A 154 -5.01 11.91 -6.57
C ILE A 154 -4.98 13.05 -5.54
N GLN A 155 -5.62 14.20 -5.83
CA GLN A 155 -5.85 15.25 -4.83
C GLN A 155 -6.72 14.75 -3.69
N LEU A 156 -7.80 14.03 -4.00
CA LEU A 156 -8.66 13.43 -2.98
C LEU A 156 -7.88 12.42 -2.11
N LEU A 157 -7.02 11.60 -2.73
CA LEU A 157 -6.15 10.69 -1.98
C LEU A 157 -5.17 11.45 -1.07
N ALA A 158 -4.56 12.53 -1.57
CA ALA A 158 -3.64 13.34 -0.78
C ALA A 158 -4.33 13.98 0.44
N LYS A 159 -5.54 14.52 0.25
CA LYS A 159 -6.37 15.06 1.33
C LYS A 159 -6.75 14.00 2.35
N ALA A 160 -7.24 12.84 1.91
CA ALA A 160 -7.60 11.74 2.79
C ALA A 160 -6.41 11.25 3.64
N ILE A 161 -5.21 11.17 3.05
CA ILE A 161 -3.98 10.82 3.78
C ILE A 161 -3.65 11.90 4.82
N LYS A 162 -3.67 13.17 4.43
CA LYS A 162 -3.36 14.30 5.31
C LYS A 162 -4.32 14.37 6.51
N GLU A 163 -5.62 14.17 6.27
CA GLU A 163 -6.65 14.07 7.30
C GLU A 163 -6.38 12.91 8.27
N ALA A 164 -6.09 11.71 7.75
CA ALA A 164 -5.79 10.54 8.56
C ALA A 164 -4.53 10.75 9.44
N LEU A 165 -3.48 11.37 8.89
CA LEU A 165 -2.26 11.69 9.63
C LEU A 165 -2.48 12.76 10.70
N ASN A 166 -3.32 13.76 10.43
CA ASN A 166 -3.63 14.83 11.38
C ASN A 166 -4.51 14.32 12.54
N ALA A 167 -5.42 13.39 12.27
CA ALA A 167 -6.28 12.78 13.27
C ALA A 167 -5.54 11.78 14.18
N SER A 168 -4.42 11.22 13.70
CA SER A 168 -3.63 10.23 14.44
C SER A 168 -2.63 10.87 15.41
N LYS A 169 -2.42 10.20 16.55
CA LYS A 169 -1.41 10.57 17.55
C LYS A 169 -0.31 9.51 17.57
N PRO A 170 0.96 9.86 17.27
CA PRO A 170 2.03 8.87 17.23
C PRO A 170 2.38 8.35 18.62
N LYS A 171 2.68 7.06 18.71
CA LYS A 171 3.34 6.45 19.87
C LYS A 171 4.81 6.88 19.90
N LEU A 172 5.29 7.36 21.04
CA LEU A 172 6.71 7.62 21.22
C LEU A 172 7.48 6.30 21.28
N LEU A 173 8.58 6.22 20.52
CA LEU A 173 9.50 5.10 20.53
C LEU A 173 10.85 5.54 21.07
N LEU A 174 11.30 4.87 22.12
CA LEU A 174 12.67 4.93 22.61
C LEU A 174 13.61 4.21 21.64
N HIS A 175 14.92 4.42 21.83
CA HIS A 175 15.97 3.76 21.07
C HIS A 175 15.78 2.24 21.03
N GLY A 176 15.75 1.67 19.83
CA GLY A 176 15.57 0.24 19.61
C GLY A 176 14.12 -0.27 19.64
N GLU A 177 13.14 0.54 20.07
CA GLU A 177 11.73 0.14 20.04
C GLU A 177 11.16 0.13 18.62
N TRP A 178 10.13 -0.70 18.41
CA TRP A 178 9.67 -1.07 17.08
C TRP A 178 8.31 -0.50 16.67
N HIS A 179 8.30 0.07 15.47
CA HIS A 179 7.12 0.33 14.64
C HIS A 179 6.75 -0.97 13.90
N LEU A 180 5.63 -1.59 14.27
CA LEU A 180 5.23 -2.94 13.80
C LEU A 180 3.78 -2.92 13.31
N PRO A 181 3.56 -2.52 12.04
CA PRO A 181 2.22 -2.51 11.48
C PRO A 181 1.56 -3.88 11.60
N TYR A 182 0.26 -3.88 11.89
CA TYR A 182 -0.56 -5.08 12.07
C TYR A 182 -0.22 -5.99 13.26
N VAL A 183 0.62 -5.57 14.20
CA VAL A 183 0.88 -6.31 15.46
C VAL A 183 0.02 -5.71 16.58
N THR A 184 -0.69 -6.57 17.33
CA THR A 184 -1.56 -6.12 18.42
C THR A 184 -0.77 -5.88 19.70
N GLN A 185 -1.39 -5.18 20.66
CA GLN A 185 -0.79 -4.97 21.98
C GLN A 185 -0.61 -6.29 22.75
N GLU A 186 -1.59 -7.19 22.68
CA GLU A 186 -1.51 -8.54 23.28
C GLU A 186 -0.32 -9.34 22.72
N GLU A 187 -0.07 -9.26 21.42
CA GLU A 187 1.10 -9.93 20.81
C GLU A 187 2.42 -9.30 21.28
N ARG A 188 2.47 -7.97 21.40
CA ARG A 188 3.65 -7.27 21.93
C ARG A 188 3.97 -7.70 23.36
N GLU A 189 2.95 -7.93 24.18
CA GLU A 189 3.11 -8.44 25.56
C GLU A 189 3.53 -9.91 25.56
N ARG A 190 2.90 -10.74 24.71
CA ARG A 190 3.21 -12.17 24.58
C ARG A 190 4.64 -12.43 24.13
N PHE A 191 5.18 -11.61 23.23
CA PHE A 191 6.50 -11.77 22.62
C PHE A 191 7.47 -10.64 23.02
N ILE A 192 7.33 -10.11 24.25
CA ILE A 192 8.15 -8.97 24.70
C ILE A 192 9.66 -9.27 24.67
N GLU A 193 10.05 -10.50 24.98
CA GLU A 193 11.44 -10.99 24.96
C GLU A 193 11.89 -11.49 23.57
N ASP A 194 10.99 -11.51 22.58
CA ASP A 194 11.26 -11.97 21.20
C ASP A 194 10.72 -10.97 20.16
N PRO A 195 11.35 -9.79 20.05
CA PRO A 195 10.94 -8.77 19.08
C PRO A 195 11.12 -9.24 17.62
N GLU A 196 11.97 -10.23 17.36
CA GLU A 196 12.18 -10.76 16.02
C GLU A 196 10.93 -11.48 15.51
N THR A 197 10.30 -12.32 16.35
CA THR A 197 9.00 -12.92 16.01
C THR A 197 7.96 -11.85 15.66
N LEU A 198 7.88 -10.75 16.41
CA LEU A 198 6.94 -9.66 16.09
C LEU A 198 7.25 -9.00 14.73
N CYS A 199 8.53 -8.85 14.37
CA CYS A 199 8.94 -8.35 13.05
C CYS A 199 8.52 -9.29 11.92
N LYS A 200 8.65 -10.61 12.14
CA LYS A 200 8.21 -11.65 11.18
C LYS A 200 6.69 -11.62 10.98
N LEU A 201 5.93 -11.56 12.07
CA LEU A 201 4.46 -11.43 12.04
C LEU A 201 4.02 -10.17 11.31
N SER A 202 4.63 -9.02 11.65
CA SER A 202 4.35 -7.75 11.01
C SER A 202 4.62 -7.81 9.50
N SER A 203 5.78 -8.36 9.10
CA SER A 203 6.16 -8.52 7.69
C SER A 203 5.16 -9.39 6.92
N ALA A 204 4.77 -10.54 7.46
CA ALA A 204 3.79 -11.44 6.83
C ALA A 204 2.43 -10.77 6.62
N ARG A 205 1.96 -10.00 7.61
CA ARG A 205 0.70 -9.24 7.52
C ARG A 205 0.80 -8.07 6.55
N CYS A 206 1.94 -7.38 6.51
CA CYS A 206 2.21 -6.32 5.54
C CYS A 206 2.18 -6.85 4.10
N ALA A 207 2.70 -8.06 3.86
CA ALA A 207 2.64 -8.71 2.55
C ALA A 207 1.20 -8.94 2.05
N ARG A 208 0.25 -9.17 2.97
CA ARG A 208 -1.18 -9.33 2.66
C ARG A 208 -1.93 -8.01 2.54
N VAL A 209 -1.35 -6.89 3.00
CA VAL A 209 -1.99 -5.57 3.04
C VAL A 209 -3.29 -5.59 3.87
N SER A 210 -3.33 -6.40 4.95
CA SER A 210 -4.53 -6.59 5.77
C SER A 210 -4.20 -7.27 7.11
N TYR A 211 -4.98 -6.94 8.15
CA TYR A 211 -5.03 -7.69 9.42
C TYR A 211 -5.54 -9.13 9.21
N ASN A 212 -6.63 -9.26 8.45
CA ASN A 212 -7.30 -10.52 8.22
C ASN A 212 -6.79 -11.19 6.95
N ASN A 213 -6.92 -12.52 6.92
CA ASN A 213 -6.75 -13.28 5.69
C ASN A 213 -7.80 -12.88 4.64
N PHE A 214 -7.58 -13.27 3.38
CA PHE A 214 -8.51 -12.99 2.27
C PHE A 214 -9.92 -13.56 2.48
N ASP A 215 -10.09 -14.49 3.43
CA ASP A 215 -11.35 -15.14 3.84
C ASP A 215 -11.96 -14.53 5.12
N GLY A 216 -11.34 -13.52 5.72
CA GLY A 216 -11.85 -12.85 6.92
C GLY A 216 -11.47 -13.49 8.25
N THR A 217 -10.72 -14.60 8.24
CA THR A 217 -10.23 -15.24 9.47
C THR A 217 -9.14 -14.41 10.16
N SER A 218 -9.09 -14.50 11.50
CA SER A 218 -8.07 -13.87 12.33
C SER A 218 -6.67 -14.38 11.96
N ALA A 219 -5.68 -13.50 12.07
CA ALA A 219 -4.29 -13.87 11.89
C ALA A 219 -3.90 -15.01 12.86
N ASN A 220 -3.24 -16.03 12.33
CA ASN A 220 -2.72 -17.15 13.09
C ASN A 220 -1.19 -17.03 13.06
N VAL A 221 -0.57 -16.98 14.25
CA VAL A 221 0.87 -16.78 14.43
C VAL A 221 1.68 -17.79 13.60
N GLU A 222 1.33 -19.07 13.62
CA GLU A 222 2.05 -20.12 12.89
C GLU A 222 1.97 -19.87 11.38
N LYS A 223 0.78 -19.60 10.84
CA LYS A 223 0.59 -19.29 9.41
C LYS A 223 1.31 -18.01 8.98
N ASP A 224 1.42 -17.03 9.86
CA ASP A 224 2.16 -15.80 9.61
C ASP A 224 3.67 -16.07 9.55
N LEU A 225 4.20 -16.88 10.46
CA LEU A 225 5.59 -17.31 10.42
C LEU A 225 5.89 -18.16 9.18
N GLU A 226 5.02 -19.11 8.82
CA GLU A 226 5.16 -19.87 7.56
C GLU A 226 5.17 -18.96 6.33
N LEU A 227 4.32 -17.92 6.31
CA LEU A 227 4.32 -16.94 5.23
C LEU A 227 5.61 -16.13 5.23
N PHE A 228 6.12 -15.73 6.39
CA PHE A 228 7.39 -15.04 6.50
C PHE A 228 8.53 -15.89 5.92
N GLU A 229 8.65 -17.16 6.31
CA GLU A 229 9.70 -18.04 5.80
C GLU A 229 9.61 -18.24 4.28
N LYS A 230 8.41 -18.33 3.72
CA LYS A 230 8.22 -18.36 2.25
C LYS A 230 8.67 -17.09 1.54
N LEU A 231 8.67 -15.94 2.22
CA LEU A 231 9.09 -14.65 1.67
C LEU A 231 10.59 -14.39 1.88
N ALA A 232 11.08 -14.59 3.10
CA ALA A 232 12.44 -14.28 3.52
C ALA A 232 13.43 -15.39 3.16
N GLY A 233 12.99 -16.66 3.22
CA GLY A 233 13.80 -17.84 2.91
C GLY A 233 13.77 -18.27 1.43
N SER A 234 13.03 -17.56 0.57
CA SER A 234 13.05 -17.83 -0.87
C SER A 234 14.34 -17.31 -1.51
N ASN A 235 14.78 -17.96 -2.59
CA ASN A 235 15.83 -17.43 -3.45
C ASN A 235 15.27 -17.17 -4.86
N PRO A 236 15.11 -15.90 -5.30
CA PRO A 236 15.47 -14.67 -4.59
C PRO A 236 14.51 -14.33 -3.44
N ILE A 237 14.99 -13.54 -2.47
CA ILE A 237 14.18 -13.07 -1.35
C ILE A 237 13.05 -12.13 -1.81
N HIS A 238 11.85 -12.33 -1.27
CA HIS A 238 10.72 -11.43 -1.44
C HIS A 238 10.68 -10.36 -0.34
N ALA A 239 11.67 -9.47 -0.34
CA ALA A 239 11.96 -8.57 0.77
C ALA A 239 11.06 -7.32 0.92
N SER A 240 10.12 -7.05 0.00
CA SER A 240 9.34 -5.79 0.02
C SER A 240 8.54 -5.61 1.31
N ALA A 241 7.92 -6.67 1.82
CA ALA A 241 7.10 -6.59 3.02
C ALA A 241 7.92 -6.34 4.30
N LEU A 242 9.21 -6.69 4.28
CA LEU A 242 10.15 -6.48 5.39
C LEU A 242 10.59 -5.02 5.51
N GLU A 243 10.23 -4.16 4.54
CA GLU A 243 10.52 -2.73 4.59
C GLU A 243 9.63 -1.96 5.57
N HIS A 244 8.44 -2.50 5.90
CA HIS A 244 7.46 -1.81 6.73
C HIS A 244 7.81 -1.82 8.23
N PRO A 245 8.19 -2.98 8.84
CA PRO A 245 8.64 -2.99 10.22
C PRO A 245 9.97 -2.26 10.34
N CYS A 246 10.07 -1.36 11.31
CA CYS A 246 11.31 -0.62 11.55
C CYS A 246 11.45 -0.27 13.03
N ARG A 247 12.69 -0.08 13.48
CA ARG A 247 12.97 0.36 14.85
C ARG A 247 13.55 1.76 14.88
N SER A 248 13.28 2.47 15.97
CA SER A 248 13.94 3.73 16.29
C SER A 248 15.46 3.50 16.27
N ALA A 249 16.16 4.19 15.37
CA ALA A 249 17.59 3.97 15.19
C ALA A 249 18.37 4.32 16.47
N VAL A 250 19.50 3.65 16.67
CA VAL A 250 20.41 3.92 17.78
C VAL A 250 21.74 4.46 17.28
N PHE A 251 22.56 5.08 18.14
CA PHE A 251 23.83 5.70 17.73
C PHE A 251 24.78 4.74 17.00
N SER A 252 24.79 3.45 17.34
CA SER A 252 25.59 2.44 16.64
C SER A 252 25.12 2.18 15.20
N ASP A 253 23.85 2.46 14.86
CA ASP A 253 23.33 2.27 13.51
C ASP A 253 23.93 3.29 12.53
N ALA A 254 24.18 4.52 13.00
CA ALA A 254 24.79 5.58 12.21
C ALA A 254 26.22 5.24 11.76
N ARG A 255 26.95 4.43 12.53
CA ARG A 255 28.31 3.98 12.18
C ARG A 255 28.33 2.96 11.04
N ASN A 256 27.21 2.29 10.78
CA ASN A 256 27.11 1.22 9.78
C ASN A 256 26.54 1.70 8.43
N TYR A 257 26.27 3.02 8.26
CA TYR A 257 25.90 3.72 7.01
C TYR A 257 25.24 2.87 5.91
N LEU A 258 24.13 2.19 6.22
CA LEU A 258 23.28 1.59 5.19
C LEU A 258 22.12 2.55 4.92
N PRO A 259 22.00 3.12 3.71
CA PRO A 259 20.89 4.02 3.40
C PRO A 259 19.55 3.29 3.55
N THR A 260 18.67 3.82 4.39
CA THR A 260 17.27 3.40 4.54
C THR A 260 16.36 4.44 3.91
N ASN A 261 15.13 4.04 3.57
CA ASN A 261 14.12 5.00 3.08
C ASN A 261 13.57 5.88 4.22
N PHE A 262 13.84 5.53 5.48
CA PHE A 262 13.22 6.13 6.65
C PHE A 262 14.26 6.86 7.50
N LYS A 263 14.12 8.18 7.60
CA LYS A 263 14.99 9.00 8.45
C LYS A 263 14.89 8.55 9.90
N ASN A 264 16.03 8.31 10.55
CA ASN A 264 16.13 7.91 11.97
C ASN A 264 15.45 6.58 12.31
N PHE A 265 15.11 5.75 11.33
CA PHE A 265 14.57 4.40 11.54
C PHE A 265 15.36 3.36 10.75
N LEU A 266 15.63 2.22 11.38
CA LEU A 266 16.25 1.05 10.75
C LEU A 266 15.17 0.05 10.35
N GLN A 267 15.03 -0.20 9.04
CA GLN A 267 14.06 -1.15 8.49
C GLN A 267 14.48 -2.60 8.74
N PHE A 268 13.54 -3.47 9.08
CA PHE A 268 13.80 -4.89 9.37
C PHE A 268 14.44 -5.62 8.18
N ARG A 269 14.05 -5.28 6.95
CA ARG A 269 14.68 -5.74 5.71
C ARG A 269 16.21 -5.67 5.75
N ARG A 270 16.78 -4.60 6.31
CA ARG A 270 18.24 -4.42 6.37
C ARG A 270 18.92 -5.39 7.34
N ILE A 271 18.22 -5.75 8.40
CA ILE A 271 18.74 -6.72 9.38
C ILE A 271 18.80 -8.10 8.72
N VAL A 272 17.70 -8.51 8.08
CA VAL A 272 17.60 -9.79 7.35
C VAL A 272 18.61 -9.88 6.20
N GLU A 273 18.71 -8.84 5.35
CA GLU A 273 19.68 -8.82 4.24
C GLU A 273 21.13 -8.96 4.73
N ARG A 274 21.47 -8.36 5.88
CA ARG A 274 22.82 -8.46 6.46
C ARG A 274 23.11 -9.86 7.01
N GLU A 275 22.15 -10.48 7.67
CA GLU A 275 22.29 -11.85 8.17
C GLU A 275 22.52 -12.85 7.04
N LEU A 276 21.81 -12.69 5.92
CA LEU A 276 22.02 -13.50 4.73
C LEU A 276 23.43 -13.31 4.15
N LEU A 277 23.88 -12.06 3.97
CA LEU A 277 25.23 -11.77 3.45
C LEU A 277 26.34 -12.33 4.34
N ASN A 278 26.14 -12.36 5.66
CA ASN A 278 27.11 -12.92 6.60
C ASN A 278 27.14 -14.46 6.59
N ASN A 279 26.05 -15.12 6.17
CA ASN A 279 25.97 -16.57 6.08
C ASN A 279 26.51 -17.13 4.75
N ASP A 280 26.69 -16.28 3.73
CA ASP A 280 27.26 -16.62 2.42
C ASP A 280 28.79 -16.42 2.34
N LEU A 281 29.43 -15.96 3.43
CA LEU A 281 30.88 -15.75 3.59
C LEU A 281 31.51 -16.82 4.49
#